data_AF-A0A554N9C0-F1
#
_entry.id   AF-A0A554N9C0-F1
#
_cell.length_a   1.000
_cell.length_b   1.000
_cell.length_c   1.000
_cell.angle_alpha   90.00
_cell.angle_beta   90.00
_cell.angle_gamma   90.00
#
_symmetry.space_group_name_H-M   'P 1'
#
loop_
_entity.id
_entity.type
_entity.pdbx_description
1 polymer ?
#
loop_
_entity_poly.entity_id
_entity_poly.type
_entity_poly.pdbx_seq_one_letter_code
_entity_poly.pdbx_strand_id
1 'polypeptide(L)'
;MPYTSQSCRTVFRRIAQRQYSEWPAYNSTPLYDRTSLAGLEPDIRTVSETWFDHDSHDSIEEFVCALPLAYFRFSAHDQYAGSTRYQMATLFRVFVLQECHGWEHETALVGYLRNHPEVRDKLGFETIPYQSTLWRSWHERFTPDLRETVETAARTILIKAQNAGVAVPREPARKLRYHGNESGESDPNDQTTLEQAEKITGHVSRIVFPAFSLERGEGCEIHENAYWDLQTYLGLRERLAANEGARSFVYESTRDRTPLGHAHREHIRDLSVDQVREMYRQAITRLLNEVAETEQFFRAGIVAIDITEADPFTGDRTGYEDEIIGTKEKNDEYAYQWATVQLVGNAVPIVLDARPVRKGETRLEIVEDLLDSAEDLVHVDNVLMDREFDSQHVLEMISQRGLSYVVPKRMQTSEKAQAKRLLQRDQGRYETDRKLHLGKNEWHETTLIYRRKEDSEYDDHRQYSVFMTNRGSGHLTEYGYRWEIESGYRSIKRFMAATTSKDFGLRFFYFAFACLLYSIWRAVDLLVQVELTGEYEHSPMVTADNTLTLLKKETGIG
;
A
#
# COMPACT_ATOMS: atom_id res chain seq x y z
N MET A 1 -25.08 -14.84 18.79
CA MET A 1 -26.55 -14.82 19.07
C MET A 1 -27.23 -14.29 17.82
N PRO A 2 -28.43 -14.75 17.41
CA PRO A 2 -29.05 -14.18 16.22
C PRO A 2 -29.23 -12.67 16.39
N TYR A 3 -28.88 -11.87 15.38
CA TYR A 3 -29.07 -10.42 15.46
C TYR A 3 -30.50 -10.07 15.86
N THR A 4 -30.64 -9.11 16.78
CA THR A 4 -31.95 -8.65 17.23
C THR A 4 -32.31 -7.35 16.53
N SER A 5 -33.60 -7.03 16.44
CA SER A 5 -34.02 -5.71 15.95
C SER A 5 -33.38 -4.56 16.74
N GLN A 6 -33.02 -4.81 18.01
CA GLN A 6 -32.31 -3.87 18.87
C GLN A 6 -30.83 -3.69 18.48
N SER A 7 -30.10 -4.76 18.18
CA SER A 7 -28.70 -4.64 17.72
C SER A 7 -28.61 -3.94 16.36
N CYS A 8 -29.49 -4.30 15.41
CA CYS A 8 -29.54 -3.61 14.12
C CYS A 8 -29.85 -2.11 14.26
N ARG A 9 -30.83 -1.74 15.12
CA ARG A 9 -31.12 -0.33 15.40
C ARG A 9 -29.93 0.41 15.99
N THR A 10 -29.10 -0.27 16.77
CA THR A 10 -27.90 0.31 17.37
C THR A 10 -26.85 0.59 16.29
N VAL A 11 -26.61 -0.36 15.38
CA VAL A 11 -25.72 -0.17 14.20
C VAL A 11 -26.18 1.03 13.38
N PHE A 12 -27.44 1.06 12.94
CA PHE A 12 -27.93 2.15 12.09
C PHE A 12 -28.01 3.50 12.80
N ARG A 13 -28.25 3.52 14.12
CA ARG A 13 -28.17 4.75 14.91
C ARG A 13 -26.73 5.25 15.00
N ARG A 14 -25.74 4.37 15.17
CA ARG A 14 -24.31 4.73 15.19
C ARG A 14 -23.88 5.32 13.85
N ILE A 15 -24.32 4.74 12.73
CA ILE A 15 -24.09 5.29 11.39
C ILE A 15 -24.67 6.70 11.28
N ALA A 16 -25.95 6.88 11.65
CA ALA A 16 -26.63 8.18 11.57
C ALA A 16 -26.05 9.27 12.52
N GLN A 17 -25.21 8.90 13.48
CA GLN A 17 -24.57 9.80 14.45
C GLN A 17 -23.11 10.11 14.12
N ARG A 18 -22.48 9.45 13.14
CA ARG A 18 -21.10 9.74 12.72
C ARG A 18 -21.07 11.09 11.98
N GLN A 19 -20.24 12.03 12.45
CA GLN A 19 -20.11 13.38 11.89
C GLN A 19 -19.56 13.43 10.45
N TYR A 20 -18.91 12.36 9.99
CA TYR A 20 -18.18 12.30 8.71
C TYR A 20 -18.61 11.14 7.79
N SER A 21 -19.66 10.40 8.15
CA SER A 21 -20.17 9.28 7.34
C SER A 21 -21.63 9.51 7.01
N GLU A 22 -21.90 10.07 5.83
CA GLU A 22 -23.27 10.26 5.37
C GLU A 22 -23.75 9.02 4.59
N TRP A 23 -24.46 8.14 5.28
CA TRP A 23 -25.20 7.05 4.67
C TRP A 23 -26.69 7.39 4.61
N PRO A 24 -27.37 7.14 3.47
CA PRO A 24 -26.80 6.66 2.21
C PRO A 24 -26.06 7.74 1.41
N ALA A 25 -25.06 7.35 0.62
CA ALA A 25 -24.18 8.24 -0.15
C ALA A 25 -24.92 9.15 -1.15
N TYR A 26 -26.09 8.73 -1.66
CA TYR A 26 -26.90 9.59 -2.53
C TYR A 26 -27.51 10.82 -1.81
N ASN A 27 -27.50 10.86 -0.48
CA ASN A 27 -27.91 12.05 0.28
C ASN A 27 -26.75 13.02 0.52
N SER A 28 -25.50 12.57 0.36
CA SER A 28 -24.30 13.32 0.74
C SER A 28 -23.67 14.10 -0.38
N THR A 29 -23.93 13.70 -1.61
CA THR A 29 -23.43 14.36 -2.80
C THR A 29 -24.45 14.28 -3.93
N PRO A 30 -24.61 15.34 -4.76
CA PRO A 30 -25.42 15.28 -5.97
C PRO A 30 -24.82 14.34 -7.04
N LEU A 31 -23.61 13.81 -6.82
CA LEU A 31 -22.93 12.87 -7.73
C LEU A 31 -23.58 11.49 -7.78
N TYR A 32 -24.25 11.07 -6.70
CA TYR A 32 -24.92 9.78 -6.64
C TYR A 32 -26.42 9.98 -6.58
N ASP A 33 -27.14 9.37 -7.51
CA ASP A 33 -28.57 9.18 -7.36
C ASP A 33 -28.88 7.78 -6.83
N ARG A 34 -30.16 7.49 -6.61
CA ARG A 34 -30.61 6.18 -6.09
C ARG A 34 -30.37 5.01 -7.04
N THR A 35 -29.80 5.22 -8.22
CA THR A 35 -29.44 4.18 -9.19
C THR A 35 -27.92 3.97 -9.30
N SER A 36 -27.10 4.83 -8.69
CA SER A 36 -25.64 4.81 -8.84
C SER A 36 -24.97 3.66 -8.08
N LEU A 37 -24.33 2.73 -8.82
CA LEU A 37 -23.56 1.62 -8.23
C LEU A 37 -22.33 2.13 -7.47
N ALA A 38 -21.68 3.18 -7.98
CA ALA A 38 -20.56 3.85 -7.30
C ALA A 38 -20.96 4.50 -5.95
N GLY A 39 -22.25 4.77 -5.73
CA GLY A 39 -22.78 5.16 -4.42
C GLY A 39 -23.15 3.96 -3.53
N LEU A 40 -23.55 2.84 -4.14
CA LEU A 40 -23.92 1.61 -3.42
C LEU A 40 -22.71 0.93 -2.77
N GLU A 41 -21.56 0.91 -3.43
CA GLU A 41 -20.31 0.31 -2.92
C GLU A 41 -19.82 0.93 -1.59
N PRO A 42 -19.64 2.27 -1.48
CA PRO A 42 -19.26 2.90 -0.22
C PRO A 42 -20.35 2.78 0.86
N ASP A 43 -21.63 2.69 0.47
CA ASP A 43 -22.71 2.41 1.42
C ASP A 43 -22.57 1.01 2.04
N ILE A 44 -22.30 -0.02 1.22
CA ILE A 44 -22.04 -1.38 1.70
C ILE A 44 -20.80 -1.39 2.60
N ARG A 45 -19.75 -0.65 2.24
CA ARG A 45 -18.54 -0.51 3.07
C ARG A 45 -18.85 0.10 4.44
N THR A 46 -19.59 1.20 4.48
CA THR A 46 -19.96 1.91 5.71
C THR A 46 -20.82 1.05 6.64
N VAL A 47 -21.81 0.35 6.05
CA VAL A 47 -22.72 -0.50 6.81
C VAL A 47 -22.01 -1.77 7.30
N SER A 48 -21.19 -2.42 6.47
CA SER A 48 -20.43 -3.62 6.86
C SER A 48 -19.41 -3.32 7.95
N GLU A 49 -18.67 -2.23 7.84
CA GLU A 49 -17.75 -1.79 8.89
C GLU A 49 -18.49 -1.60 10.22
N THR A 50 -19.54 -0.79 10.24
CA THR A 50 -20.25 -0.50 11.49
C THR A 50 -20.99 -1.72 12.06
N TRP A 51 -21.41 -2.65 11.18
CA TRP A 51 -22.06 -3.88 11.58
C TRP A 51 -21.10 -4.83 12.28
N PHE A 52 -19.95 -5.14 11.67
CA PHE A 52 -18.99 -6.09 12.24
C PHE A 52 -18.23 -5.53 13.46
N ASP A 53 -18.19 -4.20 13.61
CA ASP A 53 -17.63 -3.51 14.78
C ASP A 53 -18.50 -3.63 16.05
N HIS A 54 -19.64 -4.34 15.98
CA HIS A 54 -20.58 -4.50 17.09
C HIS A 54 -20.61 -5.97 17.56
N ASP A 55 -20.31 -6.21 18.84
CA ASP A 55 -20.07 -7.53 19.47
C ASP A 55 -21.13 -8.63 19.25
N SER A 56 -22.33 -8.26 18.79
CA SER A 56 -23.43 -9.20 18.50
C SER A 56 -23.53 -9.62 17.03
N HIS A 57 -22.58 -9.21 16.20
CA HIS A 57 -22.61 -9.36 14.75
C HIS A 57 -21.37 -10.09 14.23
N ASP A 58 -21.44 -11.42 14.27
CA ASP A 58 -20.34 -12.36 14.00
C ASP A 58 -20.63 -13.31 12.81
N SER A 59 -21.61 -12.98 11.97
CA SER A 59 -21.98 -13.78 10.78
C SER A 59 -22.12 -12.93 9.52
N ILE A 60 -21.50 -13.41 8.45
CA ILE A 60 -21.60 -12.83 7.11
C ILE A 60 -22.99 -13.07 6.52
N GLU A 61 -23.56 -14.26 6.70
CA GLU A 61 -24.89 -14.61 6.24
C GLU A 61 -25.94 -13.67 6.84
N GLU A 62 -25.80 -13.38 8.13
CA GLU A 62 -26.66 -12.43 8.84
C GLU A 62 -26.53 -11.02 8.28
N PHE A 63 -25.30 -10.55 8.02
CA PHE A 63 -25.06 -9.26 7.38
C PHE A 63 -25.70 -9.18 5.98
N VAL A 64 -25.45 -10.17 5.12
CA VAL A 64 -25.96 -10.19 3.75
C VAL A 64 -27.49 -10.19 3.75
N CYS A 65 -28.14 -10.93 4.67
CA CYS A 65 -29.59 -10.88 4.84
C CYS A 65 -30.09 -9.49 5.27
N ALA A 66 -29.36 -8.82 6.16
CA ALA A 66 -29.71 -7.51 6.71
C ALA A 66 -29.32 -6.32 5.82
N LEU A 67 -28.60 -6.56 4.72
CA LEU A 67 -28.07 -5.50 3.86
C LEU A 67 -29.17 -4.53 3.42
N PRO A 68 -29.08 -3.23 3.74
CA PRO A 68 -30.15 -2.28 3.52
C PRO A 68 -30.17 -1.84 2.05
N LEU A 69 -31.01 -2.47 1.23
CA LEU A 69 -31.09 -2.18 -0.21
C LEU A 69 -32.37 -1.45 -0.63
N ALA A 70 -33.27 -1.16 0.31
CA ALA A 70 -34.60 -0.63 0.01
C ALA A 70 -34.59 0.78 -0.64
N TYR A 71 -33.51 1.56 -0.42
CA TYR A 71 -33.36 2.87 -1.03
C TYR A 71 -32.84 2.81 -2.47
N PHE A 72 -32.15 1.73 -2.85
CA PHE A 72 -31.47 1.59 -4.13
C PHE A 72 -32.45 1.10 -5.22
N ARG A 73 -32.43 1.76 -6.37
CA ARG A 73 -33.32 1.51 -7.51
C ARG A 73 -32.63 0.61 -8.53
N PHE A 74 -32.74 -0.70 -8.32
CA PHE A 74 -32.21 -1.72 -9.23
C PHE A 74 -32.82 -1.72 -10.64
N SER A 75 -33.91 -0.98 -10.90
CA SER A 75 -34.55 -0.97 -12.22
C SER A 75 -33.64 -0.47 -13.34
N ALA A 76 -32.62 0.35 -13.03
CA ALA A 76 -31.61 0.78 -14.00
C ALA A 76 -30.64 -0.34 -14.40
N HIS A 77 -30.57 -1.40 -13.59
CA HIS A 77 -29.63 -2.52 -13.71
C HIS A 77 -30.33 -3.87 -13.96
N ASP A 78 -31.63 -3.81 -14.26
CA ASP A 78 -32.47 -4.97 -14.61
C ASP A 78 -32.67 -5.02 -16.12
N GLN A 79 -31.88 -5.85 -16.81
CA GLN A 79 -31.95 -6.03 -18.25
C GLN A 79 -33.17 -6.85 -18.71
N TYR A 80 -33.99 -7.34 -17.77
CA TYR A 80 -35.15 -8.18 -18.08
C TYR A 80 -36.46 -7.40 -17.97
N ALA A 81 -37.17 -7.24 -19.10
CA ALA A 81 -38.40 -6.45 -19.17
C ALA A 81 -39.69 -7.21 -18.77
N GLY A 82 -39.61 -8.52 -18.47
CA GLY A 82 -40.78 -9.37 -18.17
C GLY A 82 -41.16 -9.44 -16.69
N SER A 83 -42.30 -10.06 -16.40
CA SER A 83 -42.67 -10.39 -15.01
C SER A 83 -41.72 -11.44 -14.43
N THR A 84 -41.20 -11.19 -13.23
CA THR A 84 -40.24 -12.06 -12.56
C THR A 84 -40.75 -12.49 -11.19
N ARG A 85 -40.37 -13.71 -10.78
CA ARG A 85 -40.76 -14.26 -9.47
C ARG A 85 -39.99 -13.64 -8.31
N TYR A 86 -38.73 -13.26 -8.52
CA TYR A 86 -37.84 -12.75 -7.49
C TYR A 86 -37.43 -11.30 -7.79
N GLN A 87 -37.50 -10.46 -6.76
CA GLN A 87 -37.08 -9.07 -6.84
C GLN A 87 -35.56 -8.96 -6.99
N MET A 88 -35.09 -7.91 -7.68
CA MET A 88 -33.65 -7.66 -7.89
C MET A 88 -32.87 -7.58 -6.57
N ALA A 89 -33.40 -6.93 -5.54
CA ALA A 89 -32.73 -6.84 -4.24
C ALA A 89 -32.54 -8.22 -3.57
N THR A 90 -33.48 -9.14 -3.74
CA THR A 90 -33.36 -10.53 -3.25
C THR A 90 -32.27 -11.28 -4.02
N LEU A 91 -32.23 -11.12 -5.34
CA LEU A 91 -31.20 -11.73 -6.18
C LEU A 91 -29.82 -11.14 -5.87
N PHE A 92 -29.71 -9.82 -5.66
CA PHE A 92 -28.45 -9.17 -5.31
C PHE A 92 -27.86 -9.77 -4.03
N ARG A 93 -28.66 -9.91 -2.96
CA ARG A 93 -28.21 -10.55 -1.72
C ARG A 93 -27.79 -12.00 -1.93
N VAL A 94 -28.52 -12.77 -2.74
CA VAL A 94 -28.19 -14.18 -2.98
C VAL A 94 -26.87 -14.33 -3.73
N PHE A 95 -26.58 -13.44 -4.68
CA PHE A 95 -25.31 -13.48 -5.41
C PHE A 95 -24.15 -12.92 -4.58
N VAL A 96 -24.37 -11.89 -3.75
CA VAL A 96 -23.36 -11.47 -2.76
C VAL A 96 -23.02 -12.62 -1.81
N LEU A 97 -24.03 -13.38 -1.34
CA LEU A 97 -23.79 -14.58 -0.54
C LEU A 97 -22.97 -15.62 -1.31
N GLN A 98 -23.36 -15.91 -2.56
CA GLN A 98 -22.66 -16.85 -3.42
C GLN A 98 -21.17 -16.48 -3.58
N GLU A 99 -20.89 -15.20 -3.84
CA GLU A 99 -19.54 -14.67 -3.98
C GLU A 99 -18.77 -14.69 -2.66
N CYS A 100 -19.40 -14.36 -1.53
CA CYS A 100 -18.77 -14.47 -0.21
C CYS A 100 -18.26 -15.90 0.06
N HIS A 101 -19.01 -16.93 -0.32
CA HIS A 101 -18.58 -18.32 -0.17
C HIS A 101 -17.69 -18.85 -1.32
N GLY A 102 -17.53 -18.09 -2.40
CA GLY A 102 -16.71 -18.49 -3.55
C GLY A 102 -17.30 -19.65 -4.34
N TRP A 103 -18.63 -19.75 -4.44
CA TRP A 103 -19.29 -20.82 -5.18
C TRP A 103 -19.32 -20.52 -6.67
N GLU A 104 -18.52 -21.26 -7.45
CA GLU A 104 -18.45 -21.13 -8.91
C GLU A 104 -19.75 -21.50 -9.65
N HIS A 105 -20.61 -22.30 -9.02
CA HIS A 105 -21.84 -22.81 -9.63
C HIS A 105 -23.03 -22.67 -8.69
N GLU A 106 -24.20 -22.34 -9.26
CA GLU A 106 -25.44 -22.13 -8.49
C GLU A 106 -25.93 -23.41 -7.81
N THR A 107 -25.43 -24.58 -8.22
CA THR A 107 -25.69 -25.86 -7.56
C THR A 107 -25.29 -25.84 -6.09
N ALA A 108 -24.14 -25.25 -5.76
CA ALA A 108 -23.66 -25.12 -4.39
C ALA A 108 -24.58 -24.17 -3.59
N LEU A 109 -24.95 -23.03 -4.17
CA LEU A 109 -25.90 -22.08 -3.59
C LEU A 109 -27.27 -22.73 -3.31
N VAL A 110 -27.82 -23.46 -4.28
CA VAL A 110 -29.11 -24.17 -4.15
C VAL A 110 -29.03 -25.24 -3.06
N GLY A 111 -27.92 -25.98 -2.99
CA GLY A 111 -27.66 -26.94 -1.93
C GLY A 111 -27.59 -26.28 -0.55
N TYR A 112 -26.94 -25.12 -0.46
CA TYR A 112 -26.84 -24.34 0.76
C TYR A 112 -28.20 -23.85 1.26
N LEU A 113 -29.00 -23.24 0.38
CA LEU A 113 -30.36 -22.75 0.71
C LEU A 113 -31.33 -23.88 1.07
N ARG A 114 -31.08 -25.11 0.60
CA ARG A 114 -31.86 -26.30 1.01
C ARG A 114 -31.56 -26.70 2.44
N ASN A 115 -30.30 -26.59 2.85
CA ASN A 115 -29.82 -27.02 4.16
C ASN A 115 -29.97 -25.94 5.24
N HIS A 116 -30.15 -24.67 4.85
CA HIS A 116 -30.27 -23.51 5.74
C HIS A 116 -31.60 -22.77 5.51
N PRO A 117 -32.75 -23.33 5.95
CA PRO A 117 -34.06 -22.72 5.73
C PRO A 117 -34.19 -21.33 6.37
N GLU A 118 -33.51 -21.07 7.48
CA GLU A 118 -33.47 -19.76 8.14
C GLU A 118 -32.82 -18.67 7.28
N VAL A 119 -31.72 -18.98 6.57
CA VAL A 119 -31.06 -18.05 5.65
C VAL A 119 -31.94 -17.83 4.42
N ARG A 120 -32.52 -18.91 3.88
CA ARG A 120 -33.46 -18.85 2.75
C ARG A 120 -34.66 -17.94 3.05
N ASP A 121 -35.27 -18.12 4.22
CA ASP A 121 -36.46 -17.35 4.62
C ASP A 121 -36.09 -15.88 4.87
N LYS A 122 -34.93 -15.59 5.49
CA LYS A 122 -34.42 -14.21 5.67
C LYS A 122 -34.09 -13.50 4.36
N LEU A 123 -33.61 -14.23 3.34
CA LEU A 123 -33.38 -13.69 2.00
C LEU A 123 -34.69 -13.43 1.22
N GLY A 124 -35.82 -13.98 1.69
CA GLY A 124 -37.14 -13.79 1.08
C GLY A 124 -37.52 -14.84 0.03
N PHE A 125 -36.91 -16.03 0.07
CA PHE A 125 -37.29 -17.13 -0.83
C PHE A 125 -38.36 -18.03 -0.20
N GLU A 126 -39.59 -17.98 -0.72
CA GLU A 126 -40.68 -18.89 -0.29
C GLU A 126 -40.43 -20.35 -0.67
N THR A 127 -39.71 -20.59 -1.77
CA THR A 127 -39.30 -21.92 -2.23
C THR A 127 -37.87 -21.87 -2.73
N ILE A 128 -37.18 -23.01 -2.73
CA ILE A 128 -35.82 -23.10 -3.27
C ILE A 128 -35.82 -22.69 -4.75
N PRO A 129 -35.01 -21.69 -5.17
CA PRO A 129 -34.93 -21.29 -6.56
C PRO A 129 -34.33 -22.40 -7.43
N TYR A 130 -34.81 -22.52 -8.66
CA TYR A 130 -34.20 -23.43 -9.62
C TYR A 130 -32.84 -22.89 -10.07
N GLN A 131 -31.87 -23.80 -10.28
CA GLN A 131 -30.53 -23.44 -10.76
C GLN A 131 -30.59 -22.61 -12.05
N SER A 132 -31.44 -22.99 -13.01
CA SER A 132 -31.64 -22.26 -14.26
C SER A 132 -32.20 -20.84 -14.06
N THR A 133 -32.95 -20.60 -12.98
CA THR A 133 -33.46 -19.26 -12.64
C THR A 133 -32.34 -18.36 -12.12
N LEU A 134 -31.46 -18.90 -11.28
CA LEU A 134 -30.28 -18.17 -10.78
C LEU A 134 -29.31 -17.87 -11.93
N TRP A 135 -28.99 -18.88 -12.75
CA TRP A 135 -28.11 -18.72 -13.90
C TRP A 135 -28.58 -17.61 -14.86
N ARG A 136 -29.87 -17.61 -15.24
CA ARG A 136 -30.44 -16.54 -16.09
C ARG A 136 -30.45 -15.19 -15.39
N SER A 137 -30.69 -15.17 -14.08
CA SER A 137 -30.66 -13.91 -13.31
C SER A 137 -29.26 -13.29 -13.31
N TRP A 138 -28.21 -14.10 -13.15
CA TRP A 138 -26.83 -13.63 -13.20
C TRP A 138 -26.41 -13.23 -14.61
N HIS A 139 -26.61 -14.11 -15.60
CA HIS A 139 -26.02 -13.93 -16.93
C HIS A 139 -26.88 -13.12 -17.92
N GLU A 140 -28.20 -13.08 -17.76
CA GLU A 140 -29.11 -12.44 -18.72
C GLU A 140 -29.88 -11.24 -18.14
N ARG A 141 -30.00 -11.14 -16.82
CA ARG A 141 -30.79 -10.08 -16.16
C ARG A 141 -29.93 -8.99 -15.53
N PHE A 142 -28.83 -9.35 -14.85
CA PHE A 142 -27.94 -8.36 -14.25
C PHE A 142 -27.07 -7.70 -15.33
N THR A 143 -26.93 -6.38 -15.25
CA THR A 143 -25.92 -5.69 -16.05
C THR A 143 -24.51 -6.19 -15.68
N PRO A 144 -23.52 -6.08 -16.59
CA PRO A 144 -22.11 -6.33 -16.26
C PRO A 144 -21.67 -5.56 -15.00
N ASP A 145 -21.98 -4.26 -14.93
CA ASP A 145 -21.62 -3.38 -13.81
C ASP A 145 -22.23 -3.87 -12.50
N LEU A 146 -23.50 -4.32 -12.51
CA LEU A 146 -24.14 -4.84 -11.30
C LEU A 146 -23.48 -6.16 -10.82
N ARG A 147 -23.02 -7.01 -11.74
CA ARG A 147 -22.27 -8.22 -11.38
C ARG A 147 -20.94 -7.88 -10.75
N GLU A 148 -20.22 -6.91 -11.30
CA GLU A 148 -18.98 -6.41 -10.73
C GLU A 148 -19.20 -5.82 -9.34
N THR A 149 -20.23 -4.99 -9.16
CA THR A 149 -20.60 -4.47 -7.82
C THR A 149 -20.94 -5.59 -6.84
N VAL A 150 -21.52 -6.72 -7.29
CA VAL A 150 -21.74 -7.89 -6.41
C VAL A 150 -20.41 -8.51 -5.97
N GLU A 151 -19.46 -8.68 -6.88
CA GLU A 151 -18.11 -9.18 -6.56
C GLU A 151 -17.39 -8.23 -5.58
N THR A 152 -17.42 -6.93 -5.85
CA THR A 152 -16.84 -5.87 -5.01
C THR A 152 -17.48 -5.84 -3.63
N ALA A 153 -18.81 -5.90 -3.56
CA ALA A 153 -19.55 -5.96 -2.31
C ALA A 153 -19.15 -7.19 -1.48
N ALA A 154 -19.14 -8.38 -2.07
CA ALA A 154 -18.75 -9.61 -1.38
C ALA A 154 -17.32 -9.54 -0.84
N ARG A 155 -16.38 -9.02 -1.65
CA ARG A 155 -14.99 -8.80 -1.23
C ARG A 155 -14.90 -7.82 -0.05
N THR A 156 -15.56 -6.68 -0.14
CA THR A 156 -15.59 -5.66 0.93
C THR A 156 -16.15 -6.22 2.23
N ILE A 157 -17.23 -7.00 2.14
CA ILE A 157 -17.85 -7.66 3.30
C ILE A 157 -16.88 -8.63 3.98
N LEU A 158 -16.24 -9.51 3.20
CA LEU A 158 -15.25 -10.45 3.72
C LEU A 158 -14.10 -9.73 4.43
N ILE A 159 -13.62 -8.63 3.85
CA ILE A 159 -12.52 -7.83 4.43
C ILE A 159 -12.94 -7.16 5.74
N LYS A 160 -14.12 -6.52 5.78
CA LYS A 160 -14.60 -5.85 7.01
C LYS A 160 -14.89 -6.86 8.12
N ALA A 161 -15.42 -8.03 7.78
CA ALA A 161 -15.60 -9.14 8.72
C ALA A 161 -14.25 -9.63 9.28
N GLN A 162 -13.29 -9.91 8.40
CA GLN A 162 -11.95 -10.37 8.78
C GLN A 162 -11.24 -9.37 9.70
N ASN A 163 -11.31 -8.07 9.38
CA ASN A 163 -10.70 -7.00 10.20
C ASN A 163 -11.30 -6.91 11.60
N ALA A 164 -12.59 -7.25 11.76
CA ALA A 164 -13.27 -7.28 13.05
C ALA A 164 -13.07 -8.61 13.81
N GLY A 165 -12.25 -9.54 13.30
CA GLY A 165 -12.02 -10.85 13.90
C GLY A 165 -13.18 -11.84 13.71
N VAL A 166 -14.10 -11.55 12.78
CA VAL A 166 -15.23 -12.43 12.44
C VAL A 166 -14.75 -13.54 11.49
N ALA A 167 -15.20 -14.77 11.72
CA ALA A 167 -14.86 -15.91 10.87
C ALA A 167 -15.40 -15.72 9.45
N VAL A 168 -14.53 -15.82 8.45
CA VAL A 168 -14.88 -15.71 7.04
C VAL A 168 -14.91 -17.09 6.35
N PRO A 169 -15.85 -17.35 5.43
CA PRO A 169 -16.00 -18.64 4.76
C PRO A 169 -14.85 -18.94 3.78
N ARG A 170 -14.13 -17.90 3.34
CA ARG A 170 -12.92 -17.98 2.53
C ARG A 170 -12.10 -16.72 2.72
N GLU A 171 -10.82 -16.79 2.41
CA GLU A 171 -10.01 -15.58 2.28
C GLU A 171 -10.52 -14.74 1.09
N PRO A 172 -10.69 -13.41 1.26
CA PRO A 172 -11.09 -12.54 0.18
C PRO A 172 -10.08 -12.61 -0.95
N ALA A 173 -10.58 -12.83 -2.17
CA ALA A 173 -9.74 -12.86 -3.36
C ALA A 173 -9.06 -11.49 -3.51
N ARG A 174 -7.75 -11.47 -3.29
CA ARG A 174 -6.90 -10.32 -3.61
C ARG A 174 -6.84 -10.30 -5.13
N LYS A 175 -7.67 -9.49 -5.82
CA LYS A 175 -7.52 -9.30 -7.29
C LYS A 175 -6.09 -8.79 -7.50
N LEU A 176 -5.21 -9.69 -7.90
CA LEU A 176 -3.87 -9.42 -8.38
C LEU A 176 -4.04 -8.87 -9.81
N ARG A 177 -3.84 -7.57 -10.02
CA ARG A 177 -3.67 -7.09 -11.39
C ARG A 177 -2.26 -7.45 -11.82
N TYR A 178 -2.18 -8.45 -12.70
CA TYR A 178 -0.99 -8.66 -13.52
C TYR A 178 -0.94 -7.57 -14.58
N HIS A 179 0.23 -6.95 -14.78
CA HIS A 179 0.49 -6.15 -15.97
C HIS A 179 0.27 -7.01 -17.23
N GLY A 180 -0.80 -6.71 -17.94
CA GLY A 180 -1.09 -7.21 -19.27
C GLY A 180 -1.86 -6.13 -20.01
N ASN A 181 -1.17 -5.52 -20.98
CA ASN A 181 -1.58 -4.49 -21.94
C ASN A 181 -3.05 -4.01 -21.94
N GLU A 182 -3.15 -2.68 -21.85
CA GLU A 182 -4.08 -1.78 -22.56
C GLU A 182 -5.52 -2.28 -22.70
N SER A 183 -6.37 -1.87 -21.76
CA SER A 183 -7.78 -1.59 -22.04
C SER A 183 -7.96 -0.09 -22.15
N GLY A 184 -8.30 0.39 -23.35
CA GLY A 184 -8.58 1.78 -23.62
C GLY A 184 -9.86 2.24 -22.90
N GLU A 185 -9.69 2.83 -21.73
CA GLU A 185 -10.64 3.79 -21.19
C GLU A 185 -10.12 5.20 -21.46
N SER A 186 -11.04 6.13 -21.73
CA SER A 186 -10.73 7.47 -22.19
C SER A 186 -9.88 8.23 -21.16
N ASP A 187 -8.64 8.56 -21.54
CA ASP A 187 -7.77 9.45 -20.76
C ASP A 187 -8.54 10.72 -20.38
N PRO A 188 -8.69 11.02 -19.07
CA PRO A 188 -9.31 12.27 -18.65
C PRO A 188 -8.50 13.45 -19.19
N ASN A 189 -9.22 14.50 -19.60
CA ASN A 189 -8.63 15.70 -20.17
C ASN A 189 -7.53 16.29 -19.26
N ASP A 190 -6.33 16.50 -19.78
CA ASP A 190 -5.11 16.96 -19.06
C ASP A 190 -5.37 18.11 -18.08
N GLN A 191 -6.23 19.06 -18.47
CA GLN A 191 -6.53 20.22 -17.64
C GLN A 191 -7.32 19.86 -16.36
N THR A 192 -8.23 18.89 -16.46
CA THR A 192 -9.00 18.37 -15.30
C THR A 192 -8.06 17.65 -14.33
N THR A 193 -7.10 16.89 -14.88
CA THR A 193 -6.08 16.18 -14.09
C THR A 193 -5.21 17.17 -13.30
N LEU A 194 -4.79 18.28 -13.93
CA LEU A 194 -4.00 19.31 -13.26
C LEU A 194 -4.78 20.07 -12.19
N GLU A 195 -6.04 20.42 -12.45
CA GLU A 195 -6.90 21.11 -11.48
C GLU A 195 -7.16 20.24 -10.23
N GLN A 196 -7.41 18.94 -10.44
CA GLN A 196 -7.60 18.00 -9.34
C GLN A 196 -6.29 17.75 -8.57
N ALA A 197 -5.17 17.62 -9.29
CA ALA A 197 -3.86 17.49 -8.68
C ALA A 197 -3.52 18.70 -7.80
N GLU A 198 -3.86 19.92 -8.23
CA GLU A 198 -3.65 21.14 -7.44
C GLU A 198 -4.41 21.08 -6.11
N LYS A 199 -5.71 20.76 -6.18
CA LYS A 199 -6.58 20.65 -5.00
C LYS A 199 -6.06 19.60 -4.00
N ILE A 200 -5.74 18.41 -4.49
CA ILE A 200 -5.25 17.30 -3.65
C ILE A 200 -3.87 17.62 -3.08
N THR A 201 -2.96 18.18 -3.88
CA THR A 201 -1.62 18.56 -3.40
C THR A 201 -1.69 19.61 -2.29
N GLY A 202 -2.56 20.61 -2.42
CA GLY A 202 -2.79 21.60 -1.37
C GLY A 202 -3.33 21.00 -0.08
N HIS A 203 -4.25 20.03 -0.17
CA HIS A 203 -4.75 19.29 0.99
C HIS A 203 -3.65 18.46 1.67
N VAL A 204 -2.95 17.62 0.91
CA VAL A 204 -1.87 16.75 1.43
C VAL A 204 -0.75 17.58 2.08
N SER A 205 -0.40 18.74 1.51
CA SER A 205 0.60 19.63 2.09
C SER A 205 0.20 20.16 3.47
N ARG A 206 -1.08 20.52 3.64
CA ARG A 206 -1.62 21.07 4.89
C ARG A 206 -1.65 20.08 6.04
N ILE A 207 -1.72 18.78 5.75
CA ILE A 207 -1.73 17.74 6.78
C ILE A 207 -0.32 17.23 7.10
N VAL A 208 0.56 17.12 6.09
CA VAL A 208 1.89 16.50 6.23
C VAL A 208 2.90 17.45 6.88
N PHE A 209 3.03 18.68 6.38
CA PHE A 209 4.07 19.59 6.86
C PHE A 209 3.96 19.99 8.34
N PRO A 210 2.77 20.09 8.97
CA PRO A 210 2.68 20.34 10.40
C PRO A 210 3.17 19.18 11.30
N ALA A 211 3.68 18.09 10.73
CA ALA A 211 4.40 17.06 11.49
C ALA A 211 5.85 17.47 11.79
N PHE A 212 6.38 18.45 11.06
CA PHE A 212 7.75 18.92 11.22
C PHE A 212 7.81 20.16 12.11
N SER A 213 8.72 20.14 13.07
CA SER A 213 8.98 21.25 13.97
C SER A 213 10.47 21.41 14.25
N LEU A 214 10.91 22.65 14.38
CA LEU A 214 12.25 23.05 14.77
C LEU A 214 12.18 23.66 16.17
N GLU A 215 13.13 23.30 17.04
CA GLU A 215 13.28 23.95 18.34
C GLU A 215 13.89 25.34 18.16
N ARG A 216 13.01 26.31 17.88
CA ARG A 216 13.39 27.71 17.65
C ARG A 216 13.08 28.51 18.91
N GLY A 217 14.07 29.26 19.41
CA GLY A 217 13.91 30.10 20.59
C GLY A 217 12.79 31.14 20.43
N GLU A 218 12.33 31.71 21.56
CA GLU A 218 11.30 32.75 21.53
C GLU A 218 11.74 33.98 20.71
N GLY A 219 10.81 34.55 19.93
CA GLY A 219 11.05 35.78 19.17
C GLY A 219 11.64 35.60 17.76
N CYS A 220 11.61 34.39 17.19
CA CYS A 220 12.00 34.19 15.79
C CYS A 220 11.07 34.93 14.82
N GLU A 221 11.63 35.88 14.08
CA GLU A 221 10.87 36.74 13.16
C GLU A 221 10.48 36.06 11.84
N ILE A 222 11.15 34.95 11.48
CA ILE A 222 10.81 34.13 10.31
C ILE A 222 9.89 33.00 10.77
N HIS A 223 8.77 32.80 10.08
CA HIS A 223 7.86 31.69 10.39
C HIS A 223 8.50 30.33 10.09
N GLU A 224 8.20 29.29 10.90
CA GLU A 224 8.80 27.96 10.76
C GLU A 224 8.54 27.32 9.40
N ASN A 225 7.29 27.41 8.90
CA ASN A 225 6.95 26.96 7.56
C ASN A 225 7.87 27.50 6.46
N ALA A 226 8.50 28.68 6.61
CA ALA A 226 9.45 29.18 5.61
C ALA A 226 10.72 28.30 5.49
N TYR A 227 11.09 27.58 6.56
CA TYR A 227 12.18 26.60 6.55
C TYR A 227 11.76 25.31 5.84
N TRP A 228 10.52 24.85 6.04
CA TRP A 228 9.98 23.68 5.33
C TRP A 228 9.69 23.97 3.87
N ASP A 229 9.26 25.19 3.54
CA ASP A 229 9.11 25.68 2.17
C ASP A 229 10.49 25.73 1.48
N LEU A 230 11.52 26.23 2.17
CA LEU A 230 12.89 26.18 1.66
C LEU A 230 13.38 24.74 1.50
N GLN A 231 13.16 23.86 2.48
CA GLN A 231 13.59 22.47 2.38
C GLN A 231 12.92 21.75 1.21
N THR A 232 11.62 21.96 1.06
CA THR A 232 10.83 21.50 -0.08
C THR A 232 11.47 22.06 -1.35
N TYR A 233 11.66 23.37 -1.47
CA TYR A 233 12.32 23.99 -2.63
C TYR A 233 13.68 23.36 -3.01
N LEU A 234 14.52 23.02 -2.02
CA LEU A 234 15.80 22.34 -2.25
C LEU A 234 15.62 20.93 -2.82
N GLY A 235 14.62 20.19 -2.35
CA GLY A 235 14.28 18.88 -2.89
C GLY A 235 13.56 18.93 -4.25
N LEU A 236 13.09 20.10 -4.69
CA LEU A 236 12.37 20.23 -5.96
C LEU A 236 13.28 20.59 -7.16
N ARG A 237 14.60 20.61 -6.96
CA ARG A 237 15.59 20.84 -8.01
C ARG A 237 16.77 19.91 -7.84
N GLU A 238 17.11 19.19 -8.90
CA GLU A 238 18.27 18.30 -8.88
C GLU A 238 19.53 19.08 -8.51
N ARG A 239 20.25 18.55 -7.50
CA ARG A 239 21.56 19.03 -7.07
C ARG A 239 21.61 20.47 -6.54
N LEU A 240 20.51 21.00 -5.98
CA LEU A 240 20.49 22.34 -5.40
C LEU A 240 21.01 22.36 -3.96
N ALA A 241 22.06 23.13 -3.70
CA ALA A 241 22.64 23.28 -2.37
C ALA A 241 21.92 24.38 -1.55
N ALA A 242 21.82 24.22 -0.24
CA ALA A 242 21.03 25.09 0.64
C ALA A 242 21.31 26.61 0.49
N ASN A 243 22.57 27.01 0.37
CA ASN A 243 22.93 28.44 0.23
C ASN A 243 22.53 29.03 -1.11
N GLU A 244 22.71 28.27 -2.19
CA GLU A 244 22.30 28.68 -3.53
C GLU A 244 20.77 28.68 -3.64
N GLY A 245 20.15 27.61 -3.15
CA GLY A 245 18.70 27.50 -3.12
C GLY A 245 18.03 28.58 -2.31
N ALA A 246 18.55 28.95 -1.13
CA ALA A 246 18.01 30.06 -0.35
C ALA A 246 18.07 31.41 -1.09
N ARG A 247 19.12 31.65 -1.89
CA ARG A 247 19.22 32.88 -2.71
C ARG A 247 18.18 32.91 -3.81
N SER A 248 17.98 31.79 -4.51
CA SER A 248 16.96 31.69 -5.55
C SER A 248 15.55 31.74 -4.97
N PHE A 249 15.34 31.12 -3.81
CA PHE A 249 14.07 31.08 -3.08
C PHE A 249 13.58 32.48 -2.69
N VAL A 250 14.47 33.44 -2.43
CA VAL A 250 14.08 34.85 -2.21
C VAL A 250 13.32 35.45 -3.40
N TYR A 251 13.69 35.08 -4.63
CA TYR A 251 13.05 35.62 -5.83
C TYR A 251 11.76 34.90 -6.22
N GLU A 252 11.62 33.65 -5.79
CA GLU A 252 10.48 32.80 -6.14
C GLU A 252 9.47 32.67 -4.99
N SER A 253 9.81 33.10 -3.78
CA SER A 253 8.89 33.05 -2.63
C SER A 253 8.03 34.31 -2.54
N THR A 254 6.76 34.12 -2.21
CA THR A 254 5.77 35.15 -1.84
C THR A 254 5.94 35.65 -0.40
N ARG A 255 6.88 35.09 0.37
CA ARG A 255 7.13 35.48 1.77
C ARG A 255 7.97 36.74 1.84
N ASP A 256 7.57 37.68 2.70
CA ASP A 256 8.35 38.89 3.01
C ASP A 256 9.75 38.58 3.57
N ARG A 257 9.89 37.44 4.27
CA ARG A 257 11.15 37.00 4.88
C ARG A 257 11.35 35.50 4.72
N THR A 258 12.53 35.13 4.25
CA THR A 258 12.92 33.74 4.02
C THR A 258 14.22 33.40 4.76
N PRO A 259 14.41 32.13 5.16
CA PRO A 259 15.60 31.71 5.90
C PRO A 259 16.85 31.69 5.02
N LEU A 260 18.00 31.94 5.63
CA LEU A 260 19.30 31.79 4.99
C LEU A 260 19.71 30.32 4.97
N GLY A 261 20.33 29.87 3.87
CA GLY A 261 20.68 28.46 3.70
C GLY A 261 21.66 27.89 4.72
N HIS A 262 22.48 28.73 5.38
CA HIS A 262 23.35 28.26 6.46
C HIS A 262 22.59 28.11 7.79
N ALA A 263 21.70 29.05 8.12
CA ALA A 263 20.84 28.97 9.30
C ALA A 263 19.87 27.78 9.19
N HIS A 264 19.33 27.52 7.98
CA HIS A 264 18.52 26.33 7.70
C HIS A 264 19.27 25.03 7.99
N ARG A 265 20.51 24.90 7.49
CA ARG A 265 21.33 23.73 7.76
C ARG A 265 21.74 23.58 9.22
N GLU A 266 21.93 24.68 9.94
CA GLU A 266 22.27 24.66 11.37
C GLU A 266 21.13 24.05 12.18
N HIS A 267 19.89 24.53 11.99
CA HIS A 267 18.73 23.94 12.67
C HIS A 267 18.51 22.46 12.34
N ILE A 268 18.77 22.03 11.10
CA ILE A 268 18.66 20.61 10.75
C ILE A 268 19.74 19.77 11.45
N ARG A 269 20.95 20.32 11.65
CA ARG A 269 22.03 19.60 12.35
C ARG A 269 21.76 19.41 13.83
N ASP A 270 20.94 20.27 14.42
CA ASP A 270 20.53 20.14 15.82
C ASP A 270 19.51 19.00 16.02
N LEU A 271 18.89 18.50 14.94
CA LEU A 271 17.96 17.38 15.00
C LEU A 271 18.71 16.04 15.14
N SER A 272 18.32 15.23 16.11
CA SER A 272 18.76 13.85 16.22
C SER A 272 18.08 12.96 15.18
N VAL A 273 18.68 11.80 14.89
CA VAL A 273 18.08 10.78 14.01
C VAL A 273 16.68 10.39 14.50
N ASP A 274 16.50 10.24 15.81
CA ASP A 274 15.23 9.84 16.41
C ASP A 274 14.16 10.92 16.24
N GLN A 275 14.52 12.21 16.42
CA GLN A 275 13.61 13.33 16.17
C GLN A 275 13.19 13.39 14.69
N VAL A 276 14.13 13.16 13.76
CA VAL A 276 13.82 13.12 12.33
C VAL A 276 12.87 11.97 11.99
N ARG A 277 13.14 10.76 12.51
CA ARG A 277 12.28 9.59 12.29
C ARG A 277 10.90 9.78 12.90
N GLU A 278 10.79 10.39 14.08
CA GLU A 278 9.50 10.67 14.71
C GLU A 278 8.65 11.64 13.87
N MET A 279 9.22 12.76 13.44
CA MET A 279 8.53 13.70 12.53
C MET A 279 8.11 13.02 11.22
N TYR A 280 9.00 12.19 10.66
CA TYR A 280 8.74 11.42 9.45
C TYR A 280 7.55 10.45 9.63
N ARG A 281 7.54 9.65 10.69
CA ARG A 281 6.45 8.70 10.97
C ARG A 281 5.13 9.40 11.21
N GLN A 282 5.12 10.55 11.89
CA GLN A 282 3.92 11.36 12.06
C GLN A 282 3.39 11.86 10.71
N ALA A 283 4.28 12.35 9.83
CA ALA A 283 3.95 12.77 8.48
C ALA A 283 3.35 11.62 7.65
N ILE A 284 3.99 10.45 7.67
CA ILE A 284 3.52 9.25 6.97
C ILE A 284 2.18 8.76 7.54
N THR A 285 2.00 8.75 8.87
CA THR A 285 0.72 8.37 9.49
C THR A 285 -0.43 9.23 8.98
N ARG A 286 -0.23 10.54 8.91
CA ARG A 286 -1.25 11.47 8.37
C ARG A 286 -1.51 11.21 6.89
N LEU A 287 -0.46 10.96 6.10
CA LEU A 287 -0.59 10.62 4.69
C LEU A 287 -1.36 9.31 4.48
N LEU A 288 -1.04 8.28 5.26
CA LEU A 288 -1.69 6.96 5.22
C LEU A 288 -3.18 7.06 5.58
N ASN A 289 -3.54 7.92 6.52
CA ASN A 289 -4.94 8.13 6.88
C ASN A 289 -5.78 8.69 5.72
N GLU A 290 -5.22 9.58 4.89
CA GLU A 290 -5.93 10.08 3.70
C GLU A 290 -6.11 9.00 2.64
N VAL A 291 -5.05 8.25 2.34
CA VAL A 291 -5.14 7.21 1.30
C VAL A 291 -5.96 6.02 1.77
N ALA A 292 -6.05 5.76 3.07
CA ALA A 292 -6.86 4.68 3.65
C ALA A 292 -8.36 4.81 3.42
N GLU A 293 -8.85 5.98 3.01
CA GLU A 293 -10.25 6.18 2.62
C GLU A 293 -10.56 5.61 1.21
N THR A 294 -9.53 5.34 0.41
CA THR A 294 -9.65 4.72 -0.92
C THR A 294 -9.77 3.20 -0.83
N GLU A 295 -10.55 2.56 -1.73
CA GLU A 295 -10.62 1.09 -1.79
C GLU A 295 -9.31 0.46 -2.20
N GLN A 296 -8.47 1.22 -2.89
CA GLN A 296 -7.21 0.81 -3.50
C GLN A 296 -6.08 0.75 -2.46
N PHE A 297 -6.22 1.41 -1.31
CA PHE A 297 -5.32 1.28 -0.18
C PHE A 297 -5.71 0.10 0.71
N PHE A 298 -5.29 -1.11 0.33
CA PHE A 298 -5.51 -2.28 1.17
C PHE A 298 -4.49 -2.33 2.30
N ARG A 299 -5.00 -2.16 3.54
CA ARG A 299 -4.27 -2.09 4.82
C ARG A 299 -3.47 -3.33 5.23
N ALA A 300 -3.42 -4.37 4.39
CA ALA A 300 -2.58 -5.56 4.52
C ALA A 300 -1.56 -5.57 3.37
N GLY A 301 -0.33 -5.16 3.67
CA GLY A 301 0.68 -4.84 2.68
C GLY A 301 1.77 -5.90 2.56
N ILE A 302 2.24 -6.10 1.33
CA ILE A 302 3.58 -6.63 1.11
C ILE A 302 4.52 -5.45 1.35
N VAL A 303 5.46 -5.61 2.27
CA VAL A 303 6.51 -4.63 2.50
C VAL A 303 7.79 -5.13 1.90
N ALA A 304 8.65 -4.20 1.52
CA ALA A 304 9.96 -4.54 1.04
C ALA A 304 11.02 -3.68 1.74
N ILE A 305 12.10 -4.36 2.15
CA ILE A 305 13.23 -3.76 2.86
C ILE A 305 14.44 -3.75 1.95
N ASP A 306 15.08 -2.60 1.86
CA ASP A 306 16.30 -2.43 1.06
C ASP A 306 17.26 -1.45 1.70
N ILE A 307 18.55 -1.60 1.38
CA ILE A 307 19.58 -0.61 1.69
C ILE A 307 19.96 0.12 0.41
N THR A 308 20.00 1.43 0.45
CA THR A 308 20.44 2.27 -0.65
C THR A 308 21.68 3.07 -0.25
N GLU A 309 22.39 3.56 -1.25
CA GLU A 309 23.62 4.32 -1.07
C GLU A 309 23.46 5.74 -1.61
N ALA A 310 23.94 6.70 -0.83
CA ALA A 310 24.15 8.06 -1.28
C ALA A 310 25.22 8.10 -2.40
N ASP A 311 25.36 9.26 -3.03
CA ASP A 311 26.45 9.47 -3.99
C ASP A 311 27.82 9.21 -3.34
N PRO A 312 28.79 8.64 -4.07
CA PRO A 312 30.13 8.38 -3.56
C PRO A 312 30.75 9.60 -2.90
N PHE A 313 31.21 9.41 -1.66
CA PHE A 313 31.86 10.43 -0.85
C PHE A 313 33.34 10.54 -1.23
N THR A 314 33.76 11.73 -1.63
CA THR A 314 35.12 12.02 -2.12
C THR A 314 35.98 12.80 -1.14
N GLY A 315 35.46 13.09 0.06
CA GLY A 315 36.17 13.85 1.09
C GLY A 315 37.01 12.99 2.02
N ASP A 316 37.74 13.64 2.93
CA ASP A 316 38.41 12.97 4.05
C ASP A 316 37.37 12.39 5.03
N ARG A 317 37.51 11.11 5.38
CA ARG A 317 36.58 10.39 6.28
C ARG A 317 37.09 10.23 7.72
N THR A 318 38.22 10.83 8.06
CA THR A 318 38.80 10.72 9.41
C THR A 318 37.80 11.17 10.47
N GLY A 319 37.47 10.29 11.42
CA GLY A 319 36.48 10.52 12.49
C GLY A 319 35.03 10.23 12.10
N TYR A 320 34.77 9.74 10.88
CA TYR A 320 33.44 9.41 10.34
C TYR A 320 33.42 8.01 9.72
N GLU A 321 34.39 7.15 10.07
CA GLU A 321 34.60 5.83 9.45
C GLU A 321 33.48 4.83 9.69
N ASP A 322 32.67 5.05 10.73
CA ASP A 322 31.53 4.21 11.09
C ASP A 322 30.24 4.66 10.39
N GLU A 323 30.22 5.86 9.79
CA GLU A 323 29.07 6.45 9.09
C GLU A 323 29.29 6.49 7.57
N ILE A 324 30.56 6.61 7.15
CA ILE A 324 31.02 6.63 5.76
C ILE A 324 31.73 5.30 5.49
N ILE A 325 30.94 4.29 5.11
CA ILE A 325 31.37 2.90 5.20
C ILE A 325 31.98 2.36 3.91
N GLY A 326 31.24 2.32 2.81
CA GLY A 326 31.62 1.62 1.60
C GLY A 326 30.45 1.55 0.63
N THR A 327 30.72 1.21 -0.62
CA THR A 327 29.66 0.95 -1.60
C THR A 327 29.30 -0.54 -1.68
N LYS A 328 28.15 -0.87 -2.30
CA LYS A 328 27.72 -2.25 -2.57
C LYS A 328 28.65 -2.91 -3.60
N GLU A 329 29.30 -2.10 -4.44
CA GLU A 329 30.29 -2.56 -5.40
C GLU A 329 31.65 -2.80 -4.71
N LYS A 330 32.42 -3.76 -5.25
CA LYS A 330 33.79 -3.99 -4.77
C LYS A 330 34.71 -2.95 -5.38
N ASN A 331 34.72 -1.75 -4.83
CA ASN A 331 35.61 -0.65 -5.20
C ASN A 331 36.20 0.01 -3.95
N ASP A 332 37.06 1.01 -4.16
CA ASP A 332 37.68 1.80 -3.08
C ASP A 332 36.84 3.05 -2.73
N GLU A 333 35.56 3.07 -3.13
CA GLU A 333 34.64 4.18 -2.86
C GLU A 333 33.89 3.98 -1.55
N TYR A 334 33.53 5.11 -0.93
CA TYR A 334 32.80 5.14 0.32
C TYR A 334 31.49 5.91 0.13
N ALA A 335 30.43 5.46 0.77
CA ALA A 335 29.15 6.15 0.73
C ALA A 335 28.47 6.05 2.10
N TYR A 336 27.50 6.95 2.30
CA TYR A 336 26.51 6.79 3.35
C TYR A 336 25.46 5.80 2.88
N GLN A 337 24.99 4.95 3.79
CA GLN A 337 23.96 3.94 3.50
C GLN A 337 22.70 4.23 4.32
N TRP A 338 21.55 4.02 3.69
CA TRP A 338 20.22 4.22 4.29
C TRP A 338 19.38 2.97 4.08
N ALA A 339 18.71 2.49 5.12
CA ALA A 339 17.77 1.38 5.01
C ALA A 339 16.34 1.92 5.02
N THR A 340 15.45 1.34 4.21
CA THR A 340 14.03 1.72 4.18
C THR A 340 13.13 0.49 4.24
N VAL A 341 11.90 0.71 4.69
CA VAL A 341 10.79 -0.22 4.54
C VAL A 341 9.67 0.49 3.79
N GLN A 342 9.21 -0.12 2.70
CA GLN A 342 8.27 0.48 1.76
C GLN A 342 7.13 -0.48 1.45
N LEU A 343 5.90 0.04 1.31
CA LEU A 343 4.78 -0.69 0.73
C LEU A 343 5.04 -0.98 -0.76
N VAL A 344 4.77 -2.21 -1.19
CA VAL A 344 4.93 -2.63 -2.59
C VAL A 344 3.76 -3.50 -3.05
N GLY A 345 3.68 -3.74 -4.35
CA GLY A 345 2.68 -4.63 -4.94
C GLY A 345 1.36 -3.92 -5.15
N ASN A 346 0.26 -4.46 -4.62
CA ASN A 346 -1.07 -3.87 -4.88
C ASN A 346 -1.32 -2.55 -4.13
N ALA A 347 -0.44 -2.18 -3.20
CA ALA A 347 -0.52 -0.93 -2.47
C ALA A 347 0.23 0.19 -3.21
N VAL A 348 -0.16 1.43 -2.94
CA VAL A 348 0.63 2.59 -3.38
C VAL A 348 2.02 2.53 -2.76
N PRO A 349 3.09 2.73 -3.55
CA PRO A 349 4.45 2.67 -3.05
C PRO A 349 4.74 3.86 -2.13
N ILE A 350 4.53 3.66 -0.83
CA ILE A 350 4.79 4.62 0.24
C ILE A 350 5.94 4.08 1.09
N VAL A 351 6.95 4.92 1.32
CA VAL A 351 8.04 4.60 2.24
C VAL A 351 7.51 4.78 3.66
N LEU A 352 7.44 3.70 4.42
CA LEU A 352 6.84 3.68 5.76
C LEU A 352 7.82 4.19 6.81
N ASP A 353 9.10 3.81 6.70
CA ASP A 353 10.18 4.35 7.52
C ASP A 353 11.53 4.28 6.78
N ALA A 354 12.46 5.11 7.23
CA ALA A 354 13.84 5.16 6.78
C ALA A 354 14.78 5.32 7.98
N ARG A 355 15.95 4.69 7.94
CA ARG A 355 16.98 4.83 8.97
C ARG A 355 18.39 4.89 8.40
N PRO A 356 19.33 5.52 9.12
CA PRO A 356 20.74 5.39 8.82
C PRO A 356 21.29 4.00 9.13
N VAL A 357 22.29 3.60 8.35
CA VAL A 357 23.09 2.39 8.58
C VAL A 357 24.48 2.79 9.05
N ARG A 358 24.92 2.21 10.17
CA ARG A 358 26.27 2.38 10.71
C ARG A 358 27.09 1.10 10.60
N LYS A 359 28.41 1.26 10.57
CA LYS A 359 29.35 0.15 10.61
C LYS A 359 29.17 -0.65 11.90
N GLY A 360 29.11 -1.97 11.75
CA GLY A 360 28.98 -2.89 12.88
C GLY A 360 27.52 -3.26 13.22
N GLU A 361 26.54 -2.53 12.69
CA GLU A 361 25.13 -2.94 12.80
C GLU A 361 24.88 -4.22 12.01
N THR A 362 24.15 -5.14 12.63
CA THR A 362 23.75 -6.38 12.00
C THR A 362 22.53 -6.15 11.10
N ARG A 363 22.40 -6.97 10.05
CA ARG A 363 21.18 -6.94 9.22
C ARG A 363 19.92 -7.31 10.00
N LEU A 364 20.06 -8.09 11.08
CA LEU A 364 18.96 -8.42 11.99
C LEU A 364 18.42 -7.16 12.69
N GLU A 365 19.29 -6.38 13.32
CA GLU A 365 18.90 -5.14 14.03
C GLU A 365 18.24 -4.12 13.09
N ILE A 366 18.73 -4.01 11.86
CA ILE A 366 18.16 -3.09 10.86
C ILE A 366 16.75 -3.55 10.45
N VAL A 367 16.56 -4.83 10.16
CA VAL A 367 15.25 -5.37 9.73
C VAL A 367 14.25 -5.31 10.87
N GLU A 368 14.66 -5.66 12.09
CA GLU A 368 13.84 -5.60 13.30
C GLU A 368 13.28 -4.20 13.55
N ASP A 369 14.13 -3.19 13.61
CA ASP A 369 13.71 -1.79 13.89
C ASP A 369 12.84 -1.20 12.76
N LEU A 370 13.07 -1.59 11.49
CA LEU A 370 12.20 -1.20 10.39
C LEU A 370 10.84 -1.89 10.44
N LEU A 371 10.79 -3.18 10.80
CA LEU A 371 9.52 -3.91 10.94
C LEU A 371 8.70 -3.42 12.12
N ASP A 372 9.32 -3.10 13.26
CA ASP A 372 8.63 -2.48 14.40
C ASP A 372 7.85 -1.24 13.94
N SER A 373 8.51 -0.40 13.14
CA SER A 373 7.90 0.84 12.60
C SER A 373 6.80 0.56 11.58
N ALA A 374 6.97 -0.46 10.74
CA ALA A 374 6.00 -0.80 9.70
C ALA A 374 4.74 -1.45 10.28
N GLU A 375 4.89 -2.37 11.24
CA GLU A 375 3.79 -3.08 11.90
C GLU A 375 2.92 -2.14 12.76
N ASP A 376 3.49 -1.04 13.27
CA ASP A 376 2.74 0.02 13.96
C ASP A 376 1.84 0.83 13.01
N LEU A 377 2.20 0.93 11.73
CA LEU A 377 1.51 1.76 10.74
C LEU A 377 0.50 0.97 9.87
N VAL A 378 0.84 -0.27 9.50
CA VAL A 378 0.07 -1.11 8.59
C VAL A 378 0.12 -2.58 9.00
N HIS A 379 -0.87 -3.37 8.58
CA HIS A 379 -0.76 -4.82 8.73
C HIS A 379 0.22 -5.36 7.69
N VAL A 380 1.26 -6.07 8.14
CA VAL A 380 2.28 -6.64 7.25
C VAL A 380 2.00 -8.13 7.06
N ASP A 381 1.88 -8.57 5.80
CA ASP A 381 1.68 -9.98 5.47
C ASP A 381 2.99 -10.67 5.06
N ASN A 382 3.75 -10.00 4.20
CA ASN A 382 4.94 -10.55 3.55
C ASN A 382 6.05 -9.50 3.46
N VAL A 383 7.28 -9.95 3.68
CA VAL A 383 8.50 -9.13 3.66
C VAL A 383 9.39 -9.56 2.49
N LEU A 384 9.57 -8.67 1.52
CA LEU A 384 10.49 -8.87 0.40
C LEU A 384 11.85 -8.23 0.71
N MET A 385 12.91 -9.02 0.63
CA MET A 385 14.28 -8.54 0.89
C MET A 385 15.22 -8.98 -0.23
N ASP A 386 16.32 -8.27 -0.45
CA ASP A 386 17.36 -8.76 -1.34
C ASP A 386 18.31 -9.72 -0.62
N ARG A 387 19.20 -10.28 -1.43
CA ARG A 387 20.18 -11.28 -1.05
C ARG A 387 21.16 -10.85 0.05
N GLU A 388 21.22 -9.58 0.45
CA GLU A 388 22.07 -9.19 1.60
C GLU A 388 21.40 -9.45 2.95
N PHE A 389 20.09 -9.70 2.97
CA PHE A 389 19.34 -10.09 4.17
C PHE A 389 19.07 -11.60 4.23
N ASP A 390 19.84 -12.43 3.51
CA ASP A 390 19.63 -13.89 3.43
C ASP A 390 20.13 -14.68 4.66
N SER A 391 20.43 -13.98 5.77
CA SER A 391 20.90 -14.53 7.05
C SER A 391 19.83 -15.35 7.75
N GLN A 392 20.17 -16.54 8.24
CA GLN A 392 19.20 -17.42 8.90
C GLN A 392 18.51 -16.78 10.12
N HIS A 393 19.20 -15.89 10.86
CA HIS A 393 18.62 -15.22 12.03
C HIS A 393 17.59 -14.16 11.64
N VAL A 394 17.76 -13.50 10.49
CA VAL A 394 16.76 -12.56 9.96
C VAL A 394 15.49 -13.32 9.59
N LEU A 395 15.64 -14.45 8.88
CA LEU A 395 14.52 -15.27 8.43
C LEU A 395 13.75 -15.90 9.59
N GLU A 396 14.48 -16.34 10.62
CA GLU A 396 13.91 -16.85 11.86
C GLU A 396 13.08 -15.76 12.56
N MET A 397 13.66 -14.57 12.77
CA MET A 397 12.98 -13.47 13.46
C MET A 397 11.67 -13.07 12.76
N ILE A 398 11.68 -12.93 11.43
CA ILE A 398 10.47 -12.64 10.65
C ILE A 398 9.41 -13.73 10.84
N SER A 399 9.83 -14.99 10.86
CA SER A 399 8.91 -16.11 11.08
C SER A 399 8.35 -16.16 12.50
N GLN A 400 9.13 -15.77 13.51
CA GLN A 400 8.68 -15.68 14.90
C GLN A 400 7.62 -14.58 15.08
N ARG A 401 7.66 -13.53 14.27
CA ARG A 401 6.61 -12.50 14.18
C ARG A 401 5.34 -12.97 13.45
N GLY A 402 5.33 -14.18 12.89
CA GLY A 402 4.22 -14.71 12.11
C GLY A 402 4.12 -14.16 10.68
N LEU A 403 5.12 -13.39 10.25
CA LEU A 403 5.18 -12.78 8.93
C LEU A 403 5.74 -13.76 7.91
N SER A 404 5.32 -13.62 6.65
CA SER A 404 5.95 -14.33 5.54
C SER A 404 7.16 -13.57 4.99
N TYR A 405 8.10 -14.29 4.35
CA TYR A 405 9.22 -13.65 3.66
C TYR A 405 9.52 -14.28 2.30
N VAL A 406 10.12 -13.47 1.43
CA VAL A 406 10.78 -13.93 0.20
C VAL A 406 12.12 -13.21 0.05
N VAL A 407 13.20 -13.99 -0.01
CA VAL A 407 14.57 -13.47 -0.16
C VAL A 407 15.38 -14.29 -1.18
N PRO A 408 16.10 -13.67 -2.12
CA PRO A 408 17.01 -14.39 -3.00
C PRO A 408 18.19 -14.95 -2.23
N LYS A 409 18.61 -16.16 -2.60
CA LYS A 409 19.75 -16.84 -2.00
C LYS A 409 20.96 -16.84 -2.93
N ARG A 410 22.15 -16.58 -2.38
CA ARG A 410 23.41 -16.87 -3.09
C ARG A 410 23.61 -18.38 -3.19
N MET A 411 23.69 -18.90 -4.41
CA MET A 411 23.94 -20.34 -4.61
C MET A 411 25.31 -20.74 -4.07
N GLN A 412 25.32 -21.69 -3.13
CA GLN A 412 26.52 -22.39 -2.69
C GLN A 412 26.70 -23.68 -3.47
N THR A 413 27.72 -24.47 -3.14
CA THR A 413 28.06 -25.71 -3.85
C THR A 413 26.86 -26.67 -4.01
N SER A 414 26.04 -26.82 -2.96
CA SER A 414 24.83 -27.65 -3.00
C SER A 414 23.78 -27.12 -3.97
N GLU A 415 23.48 -25.82 -3.91
CA GLU A 415 22.46 -25.22 -4.77
C GLU A 415 22.90 -25.18 -6.23
N LYS A 416 24.20 -24.94 -6.50
CA LYS A 416 24.77 -25.05 -7.84
C LYS A 416 24.65 -26.46 -8.40
N ALA A 417 24.95 -27.48 -7.59
CA ALA A 417 24.80 -28.87 -8.00
C ALA A 417 23.34 -29.25 -8.27
N GLN A 418 22.40 -28.77 -7.44
CA GLN A 418 20.98 -28.96 -7.68
C GLN A 418 20.51 -28.26 -8.96
N ALA A 419 20.88 -26.99 -9.17
CA ALA A 419 20.54 -26.25 -10.38
C ALA A 419 21.08 -26.94 -11.66
N LYS A 420 22.29 -27.52 -11.63
CA LYS A 420 22.81 -28.34 -12.74
C LYS A 420 21.95 -29.57 -13.00
N ARG A 421 21.48 -30.25 -11.96
CA ARG A 421 20.56 -31.41 -12.10
C ARG A 421 19.21 -31.01 -12.69
N LEU A 422 18.66 -29.87 -12.27
CA LEU A 422 17.41 -29.33 -12.79
C LEU A 422 17.54 -28.95 -14.27
N LEU A 423 18.66 -28.34 -14.64
CA LEU A 423 18.98 -28.01 -16.03
C LEU A 423 19.03 -29.26 -16.93
N GLN A 424 19.68 -30.34 -16.47
CA GLN A 424 19.73 -31.61 -17.20
C GLN A 424 18.36 -32.28 -17.37
N ARG A 425 17.39 -31.94 -16.51
CA ARG A 425 16.02 -32.49 -16.52
C ARG A 425 15.00 -31.54 -17.16
N ASP A 426 15.44 -30.40 -17.68
CA ASP A 426 14.59 -29.36 -18.27
C ASP A 426 13.46 -28.88 -17.33
N GLN A 427 13.73 -28.81 -16.02
CA GLN A 427 12.72 -28.43 -15.02
C GLN A 427 12.70 -26.92 -14.76
N GLY A 428 11.71 -26.21 -15.29
CA GLY A 428 11.59 -24.74 -15.12
C GLY A 428 11.42 -24.25 -13.68
N ARG A 429 10.84 -25.08 -12.79
CA ARG A 429 10.61 -24.76 -11.37
C ARG A 429 10.83 -25.99 -10.50
N TYR A 430 11.45 -25.81 -9.33
CA TYR A 430 11.64 -26.88 -8.35
C TYR A 430 11.67 -26.33 -6.93
N GLU A 431 11.05 -27.06 -6.00
CA GLU A 431 10.88 -26.66 -4.62
C GLU A 431 11.37 -27.76 -3.68
N THR A 432 12.02 -27.37 -2.60
CA THR A 432 12.51 -28.32 -1.59
C THR A 432 12.62 -27.65 -0.25
N ASP A 433 12.20 -28.36 0.80
CA ASP A 433 12.38 -27.88 2.16
C ASP A 433 13.84 -27.98 2.60
N ARG A 434 14.23 -27.06 3.47
CA ARG A 434 15.59 -26.89 3.96
C ARG A 434 15.54 -26.44 5.42
N LYS A 435 16.48 -26.95 6.19
CA LYS A 435 16.74 -26.48 7.56
C LYS A 435 18.01 -25.63 7.57
N LEU A 436 17.92 -24.41 8.10
CA LEU A 436 19.04 -23.50 8.30
C LEU A 436 19.49 -23.59 9.76
N HIS A 437 20.77 -23.84 10.00
CA HIS A 437 21.28 -24.01 11.36
C HIS A 437 21.47 -22.65 12.05
N LEU A 438 20.84 -22.46 13.20
CA LEU A 438 20.90 -21.23 13.99
C LEU A 438 22.02 -21.26 15.05
N GLY A 439 22.54 -22.45 15.37
CA GLY A 439 23.42 -22.66 16.51
C GLY A 439 22.72 -23.45 17.61
N LYS A 440 23.47 -24.00 18.58
CA LYS A 440 22.92 -24.69 19.77
C LYS A 440 21.88 -25.80 19.48
N ASN A 441 21.99 -26.50 18.33
CA ASN A 441 21.02 -27.48 17.82
C ASN A 441 19.64 -26.91 17.43
N GLU A 442 19.53 -25.60 17.24
CA GLU A 442 18.33 -24.93 16.75
C GLU A 442 18.40 -24.76 15.22
N TRP A 443 17.22 -24.86 14.59
CA TRP A 443 17.08 -24.84 13.15
C TRP A 443 15.86 -24.03 12.75
N HIS A 444 16.03 -23.20 11.73
CA HIS A 444 14.94 -22.51 11.04
C HIS A 444 14.52 -23.30 9.80
N GLU A 445 13.23 -23.58 9.67
CA GLU A 445 12.68 -24.28 8.50
C GLU A 445 12.33 -23.28 7.39
N THR A 446 12.76 -23.56 6.16
CA THR A 446 12.48 -22.73 4.98
C THR A 446 12.35 -23.60 3.74
N THR A 447 11.66 -23.11 2.73
CA THR A 447 11.58 -23.74 1.41
C THR A 447 12.51 -23.01 0.44
N LEU A 448 13.35 -23.77 -0.27
CA LEU A 448 14.13 -23.29 -1.40
C LEU A 448 13.31 -23.42 -2.69
N ILE A 449 13.19 -22.31 -3.42
CA ILE A 449 12.51 -22.27 -4.71
C ILE A 449 13.55 -21.97 -5.80
N TYR A 450 13.73 -22.91 -6.72
CA TYR A 450 14.54 -22.76 -7.92
C TYR A 450 13.64 -22.34 -9.07
N ARG A 451 13.95 -21.21 -9.70
CA ARG A 451 13.25 -20.70 -10.87
C ARG A 451 14.23 -20.55 -12.02
N ARG A 452 13.94 -21.17 -13.16
CA ARG A 452 14.68 -20.95 -14.40
C ARG A 452 14.35 -19.57 -14.96
N LYS A 453 15.37 -18.87 -15.45
CA LYS A 453 15.25 -17.61 -16.18
C LYS A 453 14.90 -17.95 -17.63
N GLU A 454 13.84 -17.34 -18.15
CA GLU A 454 13.34 -17.60 -19.50
C GLU A 454 14.36 -17.18 -20.57
N ASP A 455 15.05 -16.06 -20.38
CA ASP A 455 16.00 -15.48 -21.34
C ASP A 455 17.47 -15.54 -20.87
N SER A 456 17.93 -16.68 -20.34
CA SER A 456 19.32 -16.77 -19.90
C SER A 456 20.30 -17.03 -21.06
N GLU A 457 21.29 -16.15 -21.22
CA GLU A 457 22.42 -16.36 -22.15
C GLU A 457 23.41 -17.45 -21.69
N TYR A 458 23.28 -17.94 -20.46
CA TYR A 458 24.15 -18.96 -19.90
C TYR A 458 23.64 -20.35 -20.22
N ASP A 459 24.54 -21.32 -20.39
CA ASP A 459 24.23 -22.74 -20.64
C ASP A 459 24.42 -23.61 -19.38
N ASP A 460 24.57 -22.99 -18.21
CA ASP A 460 24.89 -23.65 -16.95
C ASP A 460 23.92 -23.30 -15.81
N HIS A 461 24.29 -23.63 -14.57
CA HIS A 461 23.52 -23.33 -13.36
C HIS A 461 23.04 -21.88 -13.21
N ARG A 462 23.68 -20.90 -13.88
CA ARG A 462 23.28 -19.48 -13.86
C ARG A 462 21.95 -19.21 -14.55
N GLN A 463 21.42 -20.19 -15.30
CA GLN A 463 20.04 -20.19 -15.78
C GLN A 463 19.02 -20.19 -14.64
N TYR A 464 19.40 -20.53 -13.41
CA TYR A 464 18.49 -20.56 -12.27
C TYR A 464 18.74 -19.39 -11.32
N SER A 465 17.68 -18.95 -10.66
CA SER A 465 17.69 -18.16 -9.44
C SER A 465 17.15 -19.01 -8.29
N VAL A 466 17.67 -18.82 -7.08
CA VAL A 466 17.21 -19.51 -5.87
C VAL A 466 16.65 -18.49 -4.90
N PHE A 467 15.50 -18.80 -4.32
CA PHE A 467 14.85 -18.00 -3.30
C PHE A 467 14.60 -18.85 -2.05
N MET A 468 14.57 -18.21 -0.89
CA MET A 468 14.12 -18.77 0.38
C MET A 468 12.80 -18.11 0.77
N THR A 469 11.86 -18.91 1.26
CA THR A 469 10.58 -18.45 1.82
C THR A 469 10.14 -19.39 2.95
N ASN A 470 9.34 -18.90 3.89
CA ASN A 470 8.66 -19.71 4.91
C ASN A 470 7.21 -20.06 4.54
N ARG A 471 6.76 -19.67 3.35
CA ARG A 471 5.46 -20.05 2.79
C ARG A 471 5.62 -20.71 1.43
N GLY A 472 4.56 -21.39 0.99
CA GLY A 472 4.54 -22.07 -0.30
C GLY A 472 4.72 -21.12 -1.49
N SER A 473 4.72 -21.70 -2.67
CA SER A 473 5.26 -21.08 -3.87
C SER A 473 4.41 -19.99 -4.53
N GLY A 474 3.20 -19.75 -4.01
CA GLY A 474 2.32 -18.66 -4.42
C GLY A 474 2.95 -17.27 -4.25
N HIS A 475 3.87 -17.10 -3.30
CA HIS A 475 4.48 -15.79 -3.00
C HIS A 475 5.70 -15.44 -3.85
N LEU A 476 6.18 -16.34 -4.72
CA LEU A 476 7.35 -16.04 -5.55
C LEU A 476 7.04 -15.01 -6.66
N THR A 477 5.78 -14.94 -7.10
CA THR A 477 5.30 -13.92 -8.04
C THR A 477 5.40 -12.53 -7.44
N GLU A 478 5.21 -12.42 -6.12
CA GLU A 478 5.26 -11.17 -5.37
C GLU A 478 6.68 -10.56 -5.33
N TYR A 479 7.74 -11.37 -5.46
CA TYR A 479 9.11 -10.84 -5.52
C TYR A 479 9.32 -9.88 -6.71
N GLY A 480 8.51 -10.00 -7.77
CA GLY A 480 8.54 -9.06 -8.90
C GLY A 480 8.26 -7.61 -8.47
N TYR A 481 7.42 -7.40 -7.45
CA TYR A 481 7.08 -6.07 -6.94
C TYR A 481 8.25 -5.36 -6.27
N ARG A 482 9.29 -6.09 -5.85
CA ARG A 482 10.50 -5.48 -5.30
C ARG A 482 11.18 -4.52 -6.30
N TRP A 483 11.00 -4.73 -7.61
CA TRP A 483 11.52 -3.81 -8.63
C TRP A 483 10.99 -2.37 -8.49
N GLU A 484 9.82 -2.18 -7.88
CA GLU A 484 9.25 -0.86 -7.59
C GLU A 484 10.13 -0.03 -6.64
N ILE A 485 10.92 -0.68 -5.79
CA ILE A 485 11.88 0.01 -4.92
C ILE A 485 13.04 0.58 -5.74
N GLU A 486 13.59 -0.18 -6.69
CA GLU A 486 14.73 0.29 -7.49
C GLU A 486 14.34 1.48 -8.37
N SER A 487 13.16 1.45 -8.98
CA SER A 487 12.60 2.59 -9.72
C SER A 487 12.22 3.74 -8.77
N GLY A 488 11.68 3.42 -7.59
CA GLY A 488 11.38 4.36 -6.53
C GLY A 488 12.61 5.14 -6.07
N TYR A 489 13.74 4.47 -5.80
CA TYR A 489 14.98 5.11 -5.39
C TYR A 489 15.55 6.06 -6.43
N ARG A 490 15.44 5.72 -7.72
CA ARG A 490 15.84 6.64 -8.79
C ARG A 490 15.05 7.94 -8.73
N SER A 491 13.77 7.87 -8.35
CA SER A 491 12.91 9.03 -8.16
C SER A 491 13.25 9.76 -6.86
N ILE A 492 13.46 9.05 -5.74
CA ILE A 492 13.84 9.63 -4.44
C ILE A 492 15.14 10.44 -4.56
N LYS A 493 16.15 9.95 -5.30
CA LYS A 493 17.41 10.67 -5.49
C LYS A 493 17.23 12.03 -6.17
N ARG A 494 16.18 12.22 -6.99
CA ARG A 494 15.85 13.53 -7.59
C ARG A 494 15.38 14.54 -6.54
N PHE A 495 14.80 14.05 -5.44
CA PHE A 495 14.30 14.89 -4.35
C PHE A 495 15.35 15.24 -3.29
N MET A 496 16.59 14.73 -3.42
CA MET A 496 17.64 15.01 -2.43
C MET A 496 18.29 16.38 -2.67
N ALA A 497 18.31 17.19 -1.62
CA ALA A 497 19.09 18.43 -1.60
C ALA A 497 20.60 18.14 -1.66
N ALA A 498 21.36 18.95 -2.40
CA ALA A 498 22.81 18.76 -2.52
C ALA A 498 23.54 19.19 -1.24
N THR A 499 24.54 18.41 -0.83
CA THR A 499 25.38 18.74 0.32
C THR A 499 26.78 18.16 0.24
N THR A 500 27.76 18.95 0.67
CA THR A 500 29.15 18.54 0.91
C THR A 500 29.45 18.34 2.40
N SER A 501 28.46 18.52 3.28
CA SER A 501 28.61 18.34 4.73
C SER A 501 29.01 16.89 5.06
N LYS A 502 29.82 16.69 6.10
CA LYS A 502 30.07 15.34 6.67
C LYS A 502 29.06 14.94 7.74
N ASP A 503 28.28 15.92 8.20
CA ASP A 503 27.28 15.72 9.23
C ASP A 503 26.24 14.65 8.84
N PHE A 504 26.19 13.58 9.64
CA PHE A 504 25.38 12.40 9.37
C PHE A 504 23.89 12.66 9.53
N GLY A 505 23.50 13.41 10.58
CA GLY A 505 22.11 13.78 10.84
C GLY A 505 21.51 14.60 9.71
N LEU A 506 22.23 15.62 9.22
CA LEU A 506 21.83 16.44 8.09
C LEU A 506 21.64 15.62 6.80
N ARG A 507 22.57 14.69 6.51
CA ARG A 507 22.46 13.83 5.32
C ARG A 507 21.30 12.87 5.42
N PHE A 508 21.09 12.28 6.59
CA PHE A 508 19.94 11.42 6.84
C PHE A 508 18.62 12.21 6.72
N PHE A 509 18.54 13.43 7.27
CA PHE A 509 17.36 14.27 7.12
C PHE A 509 17.04 14.57 5.64
N TYR A 510 18.04 14.91 4.82
CA TYR A 510 17.82 15.10 3.38
C TYR A 510 17.29 13.86 2.68
N PHE A 511 17.78 12.68 3.06
CA PHE A 511 17.29 11.42 2.52
C PHE A 511 15.85 11.13 2.99
N ALA A 512 15.57 11.22 4.30
CA ALA A 512 14.24 11.00 4.85
C ALA A 512 13.21 11.96 4.27
N PHE A 513 13.55 13.25 4.14
CA PHE A 513 12.67 14.24 3.53
C PHE A 513 12.44 13.96 2.03
N ALA A 514 13.44 13.46 1.31
CA ALA A 514 13.26 13.01 -0.08
C ALA A 514 12.32 11.79 -0.19
N CYS A 515 12.42 10.82 0.73
CA CYS A 515 11.47 9.71 0.84
C CYS A 515 10.04 10.20 1.12
N LEU A 516 9.89 11.26 1.92
CA LEU A 516 8.59 11.86 2.19
C LEU A 516 8.00 12.52 0.94
N LEU A 517 8.77 13.35 0.22
CA LEU A 517 8.32 13.99 -1.02
C LEU A 517 7.92 12.96 -2.08
N TYR A 518 8.67 11.87 -2.19
CA TYR A 518 8.29 10.73 -3.03
C TYR A 518 6.94 10.13 -2.61
N SER A 519 6.75 9.88 -1.31
CA SER A 519 5.51 9.30 -0.79
C SER A 519 4.31 10.23 -0.99
N ILE A 520 4.49 11.55 -0.79
CA ILE A 520 3.48 12.58 -1.10
C ILE A 520 3.10 12.50 -2.57
N TRP A 521 4.07 12.46 -3.47
CA TRP A 521 3.79 12.34 -4.90
C TRP A 521 2.97 11.09 -5.23
N ARG A 522 3.35 9.92 -4.72
CA ARG A 522 2.61 8.68 -4.97
C ARG A 522 1.20 8.71 -4.38
N ALA A 523 1.01 9.33 -3.23
CA ALA A 523 -0.31 9.50 -2.62
C ALA A 523 -1.19 10.49 -3.40
N VAL A 524 -0.65 11.63 -3.84
CA VAL A 524 -1.37 12.59 -4.67
C VAL A 524 -1.80 11.94 -5.99
N ASP A 525 -0.87 11.23 -6.64
CA ASP A 525 -1.14 10.49 -7.87
C ASP A 525 -2.27 9.46 -7.67
N LEU A 526 -2.21 8.65 -6.61
CA LEU A 526 -3.31 7.73 -6.24
C LEU A 526 -4.64 8.48 -6.13
N LEU A 527 -4.71 9.52 -5.30
CA LEU A 527 -5.96 10.20 -5.00
C LEU A 527 -6.54 10.88 -6.25
N VAL A 528 -5.69 11.41 -7.13
CA VAL A 528 -6.12 11.99 -8.40
C VAL A 528 -6.69 10.91 -9.32
N GLN A 529 -6.01 9.77 -9.45
CA GLN A 529 -6.49 8.66 -10.27
C GLN A 529 -7.84 8.15 -9.76
N VAL A 530 -7.93 7.85 -8.45
CA VAL A 530 -9.17 7.35 -7.84
C VAL A 530 -10.32 8.34 -8.01
N GLU A 531 -10.09 9.64 -7.90
CA GLU A 531 -11.15 10.64 -8.13
C GLU A 531 -11.59 10.69 -9.61
N LEU A 532 -10.65 10.56 -10.55
CA LEU A 532 -10.95 10.74 -11.98
C LEU A 532 -11.47 9.48 -12.67
N THR A 533 -10.96 8.32 -12.29
CA THR A 533 -11.23 7.03 -12.96
C THR A 533 -11.96 6.04 -12.06
N GLY A 534 -12.02 6.29 -10.74
CA GLY A 534 -12.55 5.32 -9.77
C GLY A 534 -11.60 4.15 -9.50
N GLU A 535 -10.48 4.06 -10.21
CA GLU A 535 -9.47 3.01 -10.09
C GLU A 535 -8.07 3.60 -9.84
N TYR A 536 -7.13 2.74 -9.49
CA TYR A 536 -5.72 3.10 -9.41
C TYR A 536 -4.92 2.23 -10.37
N GLU A 537 -4.24 2.90 -11.30
CA GLU A 537 -3.20 2.33 -12.12
C GLU A 537 -1.82 2.70 -11.55
N HIS A 538 -0.92 1.71 -11.45
CA HIS A 538 0.43 1.95 -10.93
C HIS A 538 1.23 2.98 -11.74
N SER A 539 0.91 3.14 -13.02
CA SER A 539 1.49 4.16 -13.89
C SER A 539 1.02 5.55 -13.46
N PRO A 540 1.94 6.50 -13.18
CA PRO A 540 1.53 7.82 -12.74
C PRO A 540 0.82 8.63 -13.81
N MET A 541 -0.42 9.05 -13.52
CA MET A 541 -1.12 10.09 -14.26
C MET A 541 -0.57 11.48 -13.93
N VAL A 542 -0.20 11.69 -12.66
CA VAL A 542 0.47 12.90 -12.22
C VAL A 542 1.96 12.60 -12.11
N THR A 543 2.76 13.27 -12.93
CA THR A 543 4.21 13.10 -12.86
C THR A 543 4.77 13.68 -11.55
N ALA A 544 5.97 13.22 -11.18
CA ALA A 544 6.71 13.83 -10.09
C ALA A 544 6.78 15.35 -10.31
N ASP A 545 7.26 15.80 -11.47
CA ASP A 545 7.43 17.22 -11.80
C ASP A 545 6.14 18.05 -11.68
N ASN A 546 4.98 17.49 -12.03
CA ASN A 546 3.69 18.17 -11.84
C ASN A 546 3.40 18.38 -10.36
N THR A 547 3.49 17.31 -9.56
CA THR A 547 3.29 17.40 -8.10
C THR A 547 4.30 18.34 -7.48
N LEU A 548 5.56 18.28 -7.90
CA LEU A 548 6.61 19.17 -7.43
C LEU A 548 6.28 20.63 -7.73
N THR A 549 5.78 20.93 -8.93
CA THR A 549 5.40 22.29 -9.33
C THR A 549 4.22 22.82 -8.50
N LEU A 550 3.25 21.96 -8.20
CA LEU A 550 2.11 22.30 -7.35
C LEU A 550 2.53 22.51 -5.89
N LEU A 551 3.45 21.69 -5.37
CA LEU A 551 4.04 21.88 -4.05
C LEU A 551 4.81 23.22 -3.96
N LYS A 552 5.48 23.66 -5.04
CA LYS A 552 6.08 25.02 -5.08
C LYS A 552 4.99 26.07 -4.84
N LYS A 553 3.91 26.03 -5.62
CA LYS A 553 2.82 27.01 -5.52
C LYS A 553 2.24 27.08 -4.10
N GLU A 554 1.96 25.92 -3.49
CA GLU A 554 1.35 25.84 -2.16
C GLU A 554 2.29 26.24 -1.01
N THR A 555 3.60 26.02 -1.16
CA THR A 555 4.63 26.51 -0.23
C THR A 555 4.90 28.01 -0.37
N GLY A 556 4.02 28.72 -1.11
CA GLY A 556 4.14 30.14 -1.39
C GLY A 556 5.34 30.44 -2.28
N ILE A 557 5.75 29.51 -3.14
CA ILE A 557 6.78 29.70 -4.16
C ILE A 557 6.05 29.92 -5.50
N GLY A 558 5.92 31.17 -5.93
CA GLY A 558 5.16 31.59 -7.10
C GLY A 558 5.49 33.00 -7.55
#